data_AF-A0A723G0S1-F1
#
_entry.id   AF-A0A723G0S1-F1
#
_cell.length_a   1.000
_cell.length_b   1.000
_cell.length_c   1.000
_cell.angle_alpha   90.00
_cell.angle_beta   90.00
_cell.angle_gamma   90.00
#
_symmetry.space_group_name_H-M   'P 1'
#
loop_
_entity.id
_entity.type
_entity.pdbx_description
1 polymer ?
#
loop_
_entity_poly.entity_id
_entity_poly.type
_entity_poly.pdbx_seq_one_letter_code
_entity_poly.pdbx_strand_id
1 'polypeptide(L)'
;MELDAILDNLSDEEQIELLELLEEEENYRNTHLLYEFTPYSKQREFIDAGHDYPERCFMAGNQLGKSFTGAAEVAFHLTGRYPGTKGYPADGKYGGEWKGKRFYEPVVFWIGGETNETVTKTTQRILCGRIEENDEPGYGSIPKEDIISWKKSP
;
A
#
# COMPACT_ATOMS: atom_id res chain seq x y z
N MET A 1 -26.11 -3.17 -18.34
CA MET A 1 -26.87 -2.66 -19.51
C MET A 1 -25.94 -2.10 -20.59
N GLU A 2 -25.10 -1.09 -20.33
CA GLU A 2 -24.08 -0.68 -21.34
C GLU A 2 -22.87 -1.61 -21.39
N LEU A 3 -22.38 -2.10 -20.24
CA LEU A 3 -21.20 -2.97 -20.19
C LEU A 3 -21.46 -4.36 -20.81
N ASP A 4 -22.62 -4.96 -20.53
CA ASP A 4 -23.02 -6.25 -21.10
C ASP A 4 -23.11 -6.16 -22.64
N ALA A 5 -23.64 -5.05 -23.15
CA ALA A 5 -23.72 -4.79 -24.59
C ALA A 5 -22.33 -4.57 -25.23
N ILE A 6 -21.32 -4.12 -24.48
CA ILE A 6 -19.94 -4.00 -24.97
C ILE A 6 -19.29 -5.39 -25.03
N LEU A 7 -19.44 -6.19 -23.97
CA LEU A 7 -18.90 -7.55 -23.91
C LEU A 7 -19.48 -8.46 -24.99
N ASP A 8 -20.80 -8.38 -25.24
CA ASP A 8 -21.50 -9.14 -26.28
C ASP A 8 -21.07 -8.77 -27.72
N ASN A 9 -20.38 -7.63 -27.90
CA ASN A 9 -19.87 -7.18 -29.20
C ASN A 9 -18.39 -7.53 -29.42
N LEU A 10 -17.70 -8.08 -28.42
CA LEU A 10 -16.31 -8.56 -28.56
C LEU A 10 -16.29 -9.95 -29.17
N SER A 11 -15.34 -10.19 -30.07
CA SER A 11 -15.00 -11.54 -30.53
C SER A 11 -14.45 -12.41 -29.39
N ASP A 12 -14.49 -13.73 -29.55
CA ASP A 12 -13.93 -14.66 -28.56
C ASP A 12 -12.45 -14.36 -28.25
N GLU A 13 -11.67 -13.94 -29.25
CA GLU A 13 -10.26 -13.54 -29.09
C GLU A 13 -10.13 -12.28 -28.23
N GLU A 14 -10.94 -11.25 -28.49
CA GLU A 14 -10.94 -10.00 -27.70
C GLU A 14 -11.43 -10.22 -26.26
N GLN A 15 -12.36 -11.16 -26.05
CA GLN A 15 -12.82 -11.52 -24.70
C GLN A 15 -11.73 -12.20 -23.88
N ILE A 16 -10.94 -13.08 -24.50
CA ILE A 16 -9.79 -13.73 -23.86
C ILE A 16 -8.73 -12.69 -23.49
N GLU A 17 -8.36 -11.81 -24.43
CA GLU A 17 -7.39 -10.74 -24.19
C GLU A 17 -7.86 -9.82 -23.05
N LEU A 18 -9.14 -9.45 -23.03
CA LEU A 18 -9.71 -8.65 -21.95
C LEU A 18 -9.62 -9.35 -20.60
N LEU A 19 -9.90 -10.65 -20.54
CA LEU A 19 -9.79 -11.42 -19.30
C LEU A 19 -8.35 -11.43 -18.78
N GLU A 20 -7.37 -11.68 -19.65
CA GLU A 20 -5.94 -11.67 -19.28
C GLU A 20 -5.51 -10.31 -18.70
N LEU A 21 -5.96 -9.20 -19.32
CA LEU A 21 -5.67 -7.86 -18.83
C LEU A 21 -6.32 -7.58 -17.45
N LEU A 22 -7.54 -8.07 -17.22
CA LEU A 22 -8.22 -7.92 -15.93
C LEU A 22 -7.54 -8.74 -14.83
N GLU A 23 -7.08 -9.95 -15.13
CA GLU A 23 -6.30 -10.77 -14.20
C GLU A 23 -4.95 -10.11 -13.85
N GLU A 24 -4.28 -9.50 -14.83
CA GLU A 24 -3.05 -8.75 -14.60
C GLU A 24 -3.30 -7.50 -13.74
N GLU A 25 -4.37 -6.75 -14.01
CA GLU A 25 -4.78 -5.59 -13.20
C GLU A 25 -5.09 -6.01 -11.75
N GLU A 26 -5.85 -7.09 -11.56
CA GLU A 26 -6.16 -7.62 -10.23
C GLU A 26 -4.90 -8.04 -9.49
N ASN A 27 -3.98 -8.74 -10.16
CA ASN A 27 -2.70 -9.13 -9.58
C ASN A 27 -1.85 -7.90 -9.21
N TYR A 28 -1.80 -6.88 -10.08
CA TYR A 28 -1.09 -5.63 -9.80
C TYR A 28 -1.68 -4.94 -8.57
N ARG A 29 -3.01 -4.79 -8.50
CA ARG A 29 -3.69 -4.19 -7.34
C ARG A 29 -3.42 -4.97 -6.04
N ASN A 30 -3.47 -6.29 -6.08
CA ASN A 30 -3.23 -7.15 -4.92
C ASN A 30 -1.77 -7.10 -4.43
N THR A 31 -0.82 -6.77 -5.30
CA THR A 31 0.62 -6.70 -5.00
C THR A 31 1.14 -5.28 -4.77
N HIS A 32 0.31 -4.26 -5.01
CA HIS A 32 0.66 -2.83 -4.93
C HIS A 32 -0.37 -1.99 -4.15
N LEU A 33 -0.86 -2.53 -3.02
CA LEU A 33 -1.91 -1.86 -2.22
C LEU A 33 -1.53 -0.46 -1.74
N LEU A 34 -0.24 -0.10 -1.74
CA LEU A 34 0.24 1.26 -1.48
C LEU A 34 -0.52 2.30 -2.30
N TYR A 35 -0.74 2.01 -3.58
CA TYR A 35 -1.29 2.96 -4.53
C TYR A 35 -2.81 3.09 -4.42
N GLU A 36 -3.48 2.17 -3.73
CA GLU A 36 -4.91 2.26 -3.39
C GLU A 36 -5.17 3.12 -2.13
N PHE A 37 -4.12 3.49 -1.39
CA PHE A 37 -4.27 4.27 -0.16
C PHE A 37 -4.76 5.69 -0.44
N THR A 38 -5.98 5.99 0.05
CA THR A 38 -6.63 7.30 -0.08
C THR A 38 -6.83 7.91 1.31
N PRO A 39 -5.93 8.79 1.80
CA PRO A 39 -6.05 9.34 3.14
C PRO A 39 -7.18 10.36 3.24
N TYR A 40 -8.02 10.23 4.27
CA TYR A 40 -8.95 11.30 4.65
C TYR A 40 -8.20 12.44 5.37
N SER A 41 -8.90 13.56 5.60
CA SER A 41 -8.30 14.81 6.11
C SER A 41 -7.37 14.61 7.31
N LYS A 42 -7.80 13.96 8.39
CA LYS A 42 -6.94 13.78 9.58
C LYS A 42 -5.74 12.86 9.35
N GLN A 43 -5.86 11.86 8.47
CA GLN A 43 -4.72 11.01 8.12
C GLN A 43 -3.68 11.82 7.35
N ARG A 44 -4.14 12.69 6.44
CA ARG A 44 -3.27 13.61 5.71
C ARG A 44 -2.62 14.62 6.66
N GLU A 45 -3.36 15.24 7.56
CA GLU A 45 -2.81 16.13 8.59
C GLU A 45 -1.74 15.42 9.43
N PHE A 46 -1.99 14.17 9.84
CA PHE A 46 -1.01 13.36 10.54
C PHE A 46 0.26 13.19 9.68
N ILE A 47 0.15 12.69 8.45
CA ILE A 47 1.29 12.46 7.54
C ILE A 47 2.07 13.76 7.27
N ASP A 48 1.36 14.84 6.95
CA ASP A 48 1.94 16.15 6.60
C ASP A 48 2.74 16.73 7.77
N ALA A 49 2.26 16.53 9.01
CA ALA A 49 2.99 16.94 10.22
C ALA A 49 4.39 16.30 10.34
N GLY A 50 4.67 15.20 9.63
CA GLY A 50 5.99 14.58 9.61
C GLY A 50 7.08 15.44 8.99
N HIS A 51 6.71 16.45 8.22
CA HIS A 51 7.65 17.44 7.71
C HIS A 51 8.32 18.22 8.86
N ASP A 52 7.52 18.67 9.82
CA ASP A 52 7.96 19.57 10.89
C ASP A 52 8.32 18.83 12.19
N TYR A 53 7.68 17.70 12.45
CA TYR A 53 7.78 16.99 13.74
C TYR A 53 8.39 15.60 13.58
N PRO A 54 9.54 15.33 14.23
CA PRO A 54 10.18 14.01 14.18
C PRO A 54 9.41 12.95 14.97
N GLU A 55 8.64 13.35 15.98
CA GLU A 55 7.83 12.48 16.82
C GLU A 55 6.37 12.92 16.76
N ARG A 56 5.46 11.97 16.49
CA ARG A 56 4.02 12.23 16.33
C ARG A 56 3.22 11.06 16.85
N CYS A 57 2.03 11.33 17.39
CA CYS A 57 1.08 10.32 17.82
C CYS A 57 -0.24 10.49 17.06
N PHE A 58 -0.66 9.47 16.30
CA PHE A 58 -1.96 9.50 15.64
C PHE A 58 -3.08 9.08 16.60
N MET A 59 -3.57 10.03 17.39
CA MET A 59 -4.66 9.80 18.34
C MET A 59 -6.02 9.73 17.62
N ALA A 60 -6.55 8.52 17.46
CA ALA A 60 -7.86 8.31 16.84
C ALA A 60 -8.64 7.14 17.49
N GLY A 61 -9.96 7.16 17.35
CA GLY A 61 -10.86 6.09 17.78
C GLY A 61 -10.60 4.74 17.10
N ASN A 62 -11.25 3.69 17.60
CA ASN A 62 -11.12 2.34 17.04
C ASN A 62 -11.65 2.29 15.61
N GLN A 63 -10.97 1.48 14.77
CA GLN A 63 -11.33 1.26 13.36
C GLN A 63 -11.27 2.51 12.45
N LEU A 64 -10.66 3.61 12.88
CA LEU A 64 -10.46 4.82 12.05
C LEU A 64 -9.19 4.77 11.16
N GLY A 65 -8.69 3.57 10.87
CA GLY A 65 -7.58 3.38 9.94
C GLY A 65 -6.17 3.70 10.49
N LYS A 66 -5.98 3.79 11.82
CA LYS A 66 -4.67 4.12 12.42
C LYS A 66 -3.51 3.25 11.90
N SER A 67 -3.68 1.93 11.94
CA SER A 67 -2.65 0.99 11.50
C SER A 67 -2.40 1.06 10.00
N PHE A 68 -3.45 1.29 9.20
CA PHE A 68 -3.32 1.47 7.76
C PHE A 68 -2.54 2.75 7.41
N THR A 69 -2.82 3.86 8.09
CA THR A 69 -2.08 5.13 7.88
C THR A 69 -0.61 4.98 8.20
N GLY A 70 -0.27 4.37 9.35
CA GLY A 70 1.13 4.13 9.71
C GLY A 70 1.83 3.21 8.72
N ALA A 71 1.19 2.13 8.29
CA ALA A 71 1.75 1.22 7.30
C ALA A 71 1.96 1.88 5.93
N ALA A 72 1.00 2.66 5.44
CA ALA A 72 1.12 3.38 4.18
C ALA A 72 2.25 4.43 4.24
N GLU A 73 2.33 5.23 5.31
CA GLU A 73 3.40 6.20 5.50
C GLU A 73 4.79 5.53 5.52
N VAL A 74 4.93 4.42 6.25
CA VAL A 74 6.16 3.61 6.27
C VAL A 74 6.50 3.06 4.87
N ALA A 75 5.51 2.53 4.14
CA ALA A 75 5.73 2.02 2.80
C ALA A 75 6.17 3.11 1.81
N PHE A 76 5.58 4.32 1.88
CA PHE A 76 6.08 5.47 1.12
C PHE A 76 7.52 5.82 1.48
N HIS A 77 7.88 5.75 2.75
CA HIS A 77 9.25 6.02 3.19
C HIS A 77 10.26 4.98 2.70
N LEU A 78 9.90 3.70 2.75
CA LEU A 78 10.76 2.60 2.31
C LEU A 78 10.98 2.62 0.79
N THR A 79 9.93 2.91 0.02
CA THR A 79 9.98 2.87 -1.45
C THR A 79 10.50 4.18 -2.06
N GLY A 80 10.36 5.30 -1.35
CA GLY A 80 10.61 6.64 -1.90
C GLY A 80 9.60 7.08 -2.98
N ARG A 81 8.55 6.28 -3.22
CA ARG A 81 7.54 6.50 -4.27
C ARG A 81 6.43 7.41 -3.76
N TYR A 82 6.79 8.63 -3.39
CA TYR A 82 5.84 9.61 -2.86
C TYR A 82 4.92 10.17 -3.95
N PRO A 83 3.64 10.49 -3.65
CA PRO A 83 2.74 11.21 -4.54
C PRO A 83 3.38 12.45 -5.18
N GLY A 84 3.38 12.50 -6.51
CA GLY A 84 4.03 13.55 -7.32
C GLY A 84 5.49 13.27 -7.71
N THR A 85 6.09 12.17 -7.26
CA THR A 85 7.42 11.73 -7.71
C THR A 85 7.32 10.82 -8.94
N LYS A 86 8.44 10.65 -9.67
CA LYS A 86 8.50 9.76 -10.84
C LYS A 86 8.15 8.30 -10.54
N GLY A 87 8.40 7.85 -9.30
CA GLY A 87 8.12 6.48 -8.88
C GLY A 87 6.67 6.24 -8.46
N TYR A 88 5.85 7.28 -8.33
CA TYR A 88 4.44 7.15 -7.99
C TYR A 88 3.61 7.01 -9.28
N PRO A 89 2.74 6.00 -9.39
CA PRO A 89 2.01 5.75 -10.62
C PRO A 89 0.94 6.83 -10.85
N ALA A 90 0.64 7.09 -12.12
CA ALA A 90 -0.25 8.17 -12.53
C ALA A 90 -1.71 7.98 -12.06
N ASP A 91 -2.12 6.73 -11.87
CA ASP A 91 -3.45 6.30 -11.42
C ASP A 91 -3.53 6.05 -9.90
N GLY A 92 -2.45 6.32 -9.15
CA GLY A 92 -2.40 6.18 -7.69
C GLY A 92 -3.41 7.08 -6.98
N LYS A 93 -4.11 6.52 -5.97
CA LYS A 93 -5.29 7.12 -5.33
C LYS A 93 -5.01 8.15 -4.25
N TYR A 94 -3.77 8.31 -3.79
CA TYR A 94 -3.45 9.25 -2.69
C TYR A 94 -3.87 10.67 -3.02
N GLY A 95 -3.73 11.07 -4.29
CA GLY A 95 -4.15 12.37 -4.79
C GLY A 95 -3.33 13.55 -4.25
N GLY A 96 -3.03 14.51 -5.13
CA GLY A 96 -2.27 15.71 -4.80
C GLY A 96 -0.79 15.42 -4.50
N GLU A 97 -0.15 16.38 -3.84
CA GLU A 97 1.27 16.30 -3.49
C GLU A 97 1.50 15.75 -2.08
N TRP A 98 2.58 14.99 -1.91
CA TRP A 98 3.08 14.60 -0.60
C TRP A 98 3.73 15.76 0.15
N LYS A 99 3.18 16.16 1.30
CA LYS A 99 3.73 17.24 2.13
C LYS A 99 4.41 16.77 3.41
N GLY A 100 4.31 15.49 3.74
CA GLY A 100 5.01 14.90 4.89
C GLY A 100 6.52 14.77 4.71
N LYS A 101 7.17 14.08 5.66
CA LYS A 101 8.61 13.80 5.57
C LYS A 101 8.94 13.07 4.26
N ARG A 102 10.02 13.47 3.60
CA ARG A 102 10.62 12.68 2.51
C ARG A 102 12.01 12.24 2.93
N PHE A 103 12.33 10.99 2.61
CA PHE A 103 13.67 10.44 2.66
C PHE A 103 14.23 10.36 1.25
N TYR A 104 15.47 10.79 1.07
CA TYR A 104 16.16 10.83 -0.22
C TYR A 104 17.26 9.76 -0.33
N GLU A 105 17.40 8.95 0.71
CA GLU A 105 18.33 7.84 0.81
C GLU A 105 17.61 6.63 1.44
N PRO A 106 18.09 5.40 1.23
CA PRO A 106 17.50 4.21 1.84
C PRO A 106 17.46 4.30 3.37
N VAL A 107 16.35 3.87 3.96
CA VAL A 107 16.06 3.98 5.39
C VAL A 107 15.73 2.63 6.02
N VAL A 108 15.94 2.54 7.33
CA VAL A 108 15.57 1.37 8.14
C VAL A 108 14.40 1.75 9.05
N PHE A 109 13.31 1.00 8.96
CA PHE A 109 12.13 1.17 9.80
C PHE A 109 12.00 0.02 10.81
N TRP A 110 11.65 0.39 12.05
CA TRP A 110 11.30 -0.55 13.10
C TRP A 110 9.81 -0.42 13.39
N ILE A 111 9.14 -1.55 13.51
CA ILE A 111 7.71 -1.61 13.82
C ILE A 111 7.54 -2.43 15.07
N GLY A 112 6.87 -1.84 16.06
CA GLY A 112 6.61 -2.46 17.35
C GLY A 112 5.11 -2.56 17.65
N GLY A 113 4.79 -3.47 18.55
CA GLY A 113 3.47 -3.63 19.15
C GLY A 113 3.62 -4.27 20.52
N GLU A 114 2.53 -4.39 21.26
CA GLU A 114 2.55 -4.95 22.62
C GLU A 114 3.00 -6.41 22.65
N THR A 115 2.58 -7.21 21.65
CA THR A 115 2.93 -8.63 21.53
C THR A 115 3.29 -8.97 20.09
N ASN A 116 4.11 -10.02 19.90
CA ASN A 116 4.44 -10.56 18.57
C ASN A 116 3.17 -10.94 17.80
N GLU A 117 2.20 -11.58 18.47
CA GLU A 117 0.93 -11.94 17.86
C GLU A 117 0.16 -10.72 17.34
N THR A 118 0.11 -9.63 18.11
CA THR A 118 -0.52 -8.38 17.69
C THR A 118 0.18 -7.80 16.47
N VAL A 119 1.52 -7.77 16.46
CA VAL A 119 2.30 -7.28 15.31
C VAL A 119 2.02 -8.13 14.07
N THR A 120 2.06 -9.46 14.18
CA THR A 120 1.80 -10.36 13.06
C THR A 120 0.39 -10.20 12.49
N LYS A 121 -0.63 -10.11 13.35
CA LYS A 121 -2.04 -9.99 12.92
C LYS A 121 -2.43 -8.60 12.43
N THR A 122 -1.65 -7.56 12.75
CA THR A 122 -1.96 -6.17 12.40
C THR A 122 -0.94 -5.57 11.45
N THR A 123 0.16 -5.01 11.95
CA THR A 123 1.11 -4.21 11.17
C THR A 123 1.84 -5.05 10.13
N GLN A 124 2.32 -6.24 10.48
CA GLN A 124 2.99 -7.14 9.53
C GLN A 124 2.03 -7.52 8.39
N ARG A 125 0.78 -7.89 8.73
CA ARG A 125 -0.24 -8.21 7.71
C ARG A 125 -0.52 -7.04 6.78
N ILE A 126 -0.63 -5.81 7.30
CA ILE A 126 -0.95 -4.63 6.49
C ILE A 126 0.24 -4.24 5.59
N LEU A 127 1.47 -4.40 6.07
CA LEU A 127 2.68 -4.05 5.31
C LEU A 127 3.04 -5.13 4.28
N CYS A 128 3.03 -6.40 4.68
CA CYS A 128 3.59 -7.48 3.88
C CYS A 128 2.53 -8.43 3.30
N GLY A 129 1.26 -8.31 3.71
CA GLY A 129 0.23 -9.29 3.39
C GLY A 129 0.19 -10.46 4.37
N ARG A 130 -0.65 -11.46 4.08
CA ARG A 130 -0.82 -12.64 4.92
C ARG A 130 0.24 -13.69 4.62
N ILE A 131 1.46 -13.47 5.13
CA ILE A 131 2.62 -14.36 4.87
C ILE A 131 2.32 -15.82 5.25
N GLU A 132 1.59 -16.08 6.34
CA GLU A 132 1.23 -17.45 6.75
C GLU A 132 0.29 -18.18 5.77
N GLU A 133 -0.45 -17.43 4.94
CA GLU A 133 -1.39 -18.00 3.96
C GLU A 133 -0.75 -18.08 2.56
N ASN A 134 0.08 -17.09 2.22
CA ASN A 134 0.65 -16.95 0.88
C ASN A 134 2.05 -17.56 0.74
N ASP A 135 2.69 -17.95 1.86
CA ASP A 135 4.09 -18.41 1.95
C ASP A 135 5.15 -17.41 1.44
N GLU A 136 4.72 -16.19 1.12
CA GLU A 136 5.58 -15.08 0.70
C GLU A 136 4.94 -13.72 1.05
N PRO A 137 5.74 -12.64 1.21
CA PRO A 137 5.23 -11.29 1.38
C PRO A 137 4.91 -10.60 0.05
N GLY A 138 4.45 -9.35 0.12
CA GLY A 138 4.21 -8.50 -1.05
C GLY A 138 2.75 -8.32 -1.42
N TYR A 139 1.83 -8.79 -0.56
CA TYR A 139 0.39 -8.62 -0.73
C TYR A 139 -0.18 -7.60 0.27
N GLY A 140 0.65 -6.60 0.57
CA GLY A 140 0.41 -5.56 1.57
C GLY A 140 0.72 -4.17 1.02
N SER A 141 0.96 -3.23 1.92
CA SER A 141 1.30 -1.85 1.57
C SER A 141 2.71 -1.71 0.99
N ILE A 142 3.62 -2.66 1.24
CA ILE A 142 4.92 -2.68 0.57
C ILE A 142 4.73 -3.42 -0.76
N PRO A 143 5.00 -2.78 -1.92
CA PRO A 143 4.93 -3.41 -3.22
C PRO A 143 5.74 -4.70 -3.30
N LYS A 144 5.18 -5.77 -3.89
CA LYS A 144 5.84 -7.09 -3.97
C LYS A 144 7.25 -7.02 -4.57
N GLU A 145 7.38 -6.28 -5.66
CA GLU A 145 8.63 -6.04 -6.38
C GLU A 145 9.73 -5.34 -5.56
N ASP A 146 9.37 -4.60 -4.52
CA ASP A 146 10.33 -3.90 -3.66
C ASP A 146 10.85 -4.81 -2.52
N ILE A 147 10.28 -6.01 -2.36
CA ILE A 147 10.73 -6.99 -1.36
C ILE A 147 11.73 -7.96 -1.98
N ILE A 148 13.01 -7.63 -1.86
CA ILE A 148 14.12 -8.42 -2.43
C ILE A 148 14.37 -9.71 -1.64
N SER A 149 14.23 -9.65 -0.31
CA SER A 149 14.41 -10.81 0.56
C SER A 149 13.66 -10.62 1.86
N TRP A 150 13.31 -11.74 2.51
CA TRP A 150 12.67 -11.75 3.81
C TRP A 150 13.15 -12.94 4.61
N LYS A 151 13.07 -12.83 5.93
CA LYS A 151 13.40 -13.91 6.86
C LYS A 151 12.36 -13.92 7.97
N LYS A 152 11.67 -15.05 8.13
CA LYS A 152 10.87 -15.31 9.31
C LYS A 152 11.81 -15.57 10.49
N SER A 153 11.56 -14.92 11.62
CA SER A 153 12.23 -15.32 12.86
C SER A 153 11.90 -16.79 13.17
N PRO A 154 12.87 -17.58 13.67
CA PRO A 154 12.67 -18.99 14.01
C PRO A 154 11.50 -19.23 14.97
#